data_AF-A0A8T4FQB2-F1
#
_entry.id   AF-A0A8T4FQB2-F1
#
_cell.length_a   1.000
_cell.length_b   1.000
_cell.length_c   1.000
_cell.angle_alpha   90.00
_cell.angle_beta   90.00
_cell.angle_gamma   90.00
#
_symmetry.space_group_name_H-M   'P 1'
#
loop_
_entity.id
_entity.type
_entity.pdbx_description
1 polymer ?
#
loop_
_entity_poly.entity_id
_entity_poly.type
_entity_poly.pdbx_seq_one_letter_code
_entity_poly.pdbx_strand_id
1 'polypeptide(L)'
;MEVCCGFPTDDEGFSERVDRFISDRGSHAVTGLRRRGREQFVDYVVEAARAKGIDAFVYPSMGSDMTAFYSRDEAEKTAERVLKERPGTDVVYGQDLCHQVPAVVRYRRRCRMTLGIGIDTGGTFTDAVIIDLESEEVLRKSKSPTTPEDLSIGIRGAMSYLDKGLLSHVSVVSLSSTLATNSVVEGKGCRVALICVGFDVEKPDAEEYVSIKGGHNIHGGEEQDLDVAKAKEFMYKIQGKVGALAISSFMSVRNPDHENRLKAIAKEILGVPTVCGHDLSSKLGFGVRTSTCVMNARLIPVMRSLIDSVKKVMAEYGIRAPLMMIRGDGTMMGETVAMEKPIETIMSGPTASMIGAVRMTGLKNAVVMDMGGTTTDIGILRNGRPALAPEGMTVAGKKTHVLAARISTAGIGGDSRIMVNGGKIVLKSTRAIPLCVAASRWPSVVDSLMSLGADVR
;
A
#
# COMPACT_ATOMS: atom_id res chain seq x y z
N MET A 1 17.47 43.67 -23.21
CA MET A 1 17.98 42.79 -24.30
C MET A 1 18.48 41.53 -23.65
N GLU A 2 17.75 40.41 -23.77
CA GLU A 2 18.23 39.10 -23.31
C GLU A 2 19.13 38.49 -24.39
N VAL A 3 20.32 38.03 -24.01
CA VAL A 3 21.18 37.24 -24.91
C VAL A 3 21.67 36.03 -24.12
N CYS A 4 21.24 34.83 -24.53
CA CYS A 4 21.74 33.56 -24.00
C CYS A 4 22.87 33.02 -24.89
N CYS A 5 24.00 32.69 -24.28
CA CYS A 5 25.05 31.89 -24.93
C CYS A 5 25.41 30.71 -24.01
N GLY A 6 25.29 29.49 -24.53
CA GLY A 6 25.73 28.27 -23.84
C GLY A 6 27.09 27.82 -24.38
N PHE A 7 28.02 27.50 -23.48
CA PHE A 7 29.34 26.99 -23.86
C PHE A 7 29.47 25.51 -23.46
N PRO A 8 29.94 24.62 -24.36
CA PRO A 8 30.37 23.27 -24.00
C PRO A 8 31.62 23.33 -23.10
N THR A 9 31.63 22.57 -22.01
CA THR A 9 32.67 22.61 -20.96
C THR A 9 33.94 21.81 -21.29
N ASP A 10 33.99 21.13 -22.44
CA ASP A 10 34.91 20.00 -22.66
C ASP A 10 35.89 20.23 -23.85
N ASP A 11 36.04 21.46 -24.34
CA ASP A 11 36.72 21.76 -25.61
C ASP A 11 37.99 22.63 -25.44
N GLU A 12 39.09 22.27 -26.13
CA GLU A 12 40.34 23.04 -26.14
C GLU A 12 40.09 24.46 -26.69
N GLY A 13 40.45 25.49 -25.93
CA GLY A 13 40.12 26.91 -26.24
C GLY A 13 38.94 27.48 -25.44
N PHE A 14 38.40 26.72 -24.47
CA PHE A 14 37.37 27.16 -23.55
C PHE A 14 37.69 28.46 -22.78
N SER A 15 38.85 28.52 -22.13
CA SER A 15 39.31 29.68 -21.36
C SER A 15 39.39 30.96 -22.20
N GLU A 16 39.93 30.87 -23.42
CA GLU A 16 40.05 32.02 -24.32
C GLU A 16 38.69 32.58 -24.76
N ARG A 17 37.68 31.72 -24.96
CA ARG A 17 36.32 32.14 -25.34
C ARG A 17 35.61 32.85 -24.18
N VAL A 18 35.79 32.36 -22.96
CA VAL A 18 35.27 33.00 -21.74
C VAL A 18 35.95 34.36 -21.55
N ASP A 19 37.27 34.43 -21.69
CA ASP A 19 38.02 35.67 -21.55
C ASP A 19 37.66 36.73 -22.58
N ARG A 20 37.45 36.33 -23.84
CA ARG A 20 36.97 37.22 -24.90
C ARG A 20 35.56 37.71 -24.62
N PHE A 21 34.65 36.82 -24.22
CA PHE A 21 33.28 37.17 -23.87
C PHE A 21 33.19 38.20 -22.73
N ILE A 22 33.98 38.00 -21.67
CA ILE A 22 34.05 38.93 -20.54
C ILE A 22 34.59 40.30 -21.00
N SER A 23 35.58 40.31 -21.90
CA SER A 23 36.20 41.56 -22.39
C SER A 23 35.25 42.36 -23.30
N ASP A 24 34.41 41.70 -24.10
CA ASP A 24 33.51 42.34 -25.06
C ASP A 24 32.24 42.96 -24.42
N ARG A 25 31.84 42.51 -23.22
CA ARG A 25 30.52 42.84 -22.62
C ARG A 25 30.57 43.93 -21.54
N GLY A 26 31.76 44.39 -21.16
CA GLY A 26 31.93 45.45 -20.15
C GLY A 26 31.54 45.01 -18.74
N SER A 27 31.08 45.94 -17.91
CA SER A 27 30.85 45.76 -16.46
C SER A 27 29.78 44.74 -16.05
N HIS A 28 29.15 44.05 -17.02
CA HIS A 28 28.13 43.03 -16.77
C HIS A 28 28.26 41.85 -17.76
N ALA A 29 28.55 40.64 -17.25
CA ALA A 29 28.67 39.42 -18.07
C ALA A 29 27.68 38.33 -17.61
N VAL A 30 27.05 37.63 -18.57
CA VAL A 30 25.98 36.63 -18.33
C VAL A 30 26.30 35.31 -19.05
N THR A 31 26.37 34.18 -18.35
CA THR A 31 26.71 32.86 -18.94
C THR A 31 25.75 31.73 -18.53
N GLY A 32 25.59 30.71 -19.39
CA GLY A 32 24.71 29.54 -19.15
C GLY A 32 25.46 28.19 -19.21
N LEU A 33 24.99 27.20 -18.43
CA LEU A 33 25.64 25.89 -18.25
C LEU A 33 24.74 24.69 -18.61
N ARG A 34 25.30 23.68 -19.28
CA ARG A 34 24.64 22.37 -19.50
C ARG A 34 25.28 21.23 -18.70
N ARG A 35 24.50 20.72 -17.74
CA ARG A 35 24.49 19.43 -17.01
C ARG A 35 25.77 18.69 -16.53
N ARG A 36 27.01 18.97 -16.95
CA ARG A 36 28.21 18.31 -16.38
C ARG A 36 29.32 19.34 -16.07
N GLY A 37 30.03 19.17 -14.95
CA GLY A 37 31.13 20.06 -14.53
C GLY A 37 30.72 21.37 -13.80
N ARG A 38 29.52 21.42 -13.19
CA ARG A 38 28.89 22.65 -12.67
C ARG A 38 29.72 23.48 -11.68
N GLU A 39 30.54 22.89 -10.84
CA GLU A 39 31.24 23.64 -9.78
C GLU A 39 32.53 24.30 -10.30
N GLN A 40 33.39 23.54 -10.98
CA GLN A 40 34.67 24.04 -11.52
C GLN A 40 34.50 25.18 -12.55
N PHE A 41 33.43 25.16 -13.34
CA PHE A 41 33.14 26.25 -14.29
C PHE A 41 32.71 27.55 -13.62
N VAL A 42 31.89 27.43 -12.57
CA VAL A 42 31.33 28.58 -11.86
C VAL A 42 32.45 29.34 -11.16
N ASP A 43 33.35 28.62 -10.51
CA ASP A 43 34.49 29.22 -9.83
C ASP A 43 35.43 29.92 -10.83
N TYR A 44 35.73 29.30 -11.97
CA TYR A 44 36.59 29.89 -13.00
C TYR A 44 36.03 31.20 -13.59
N VAL A 45 34.74 31.24 -13.92
CA VAL A 45 34.10 32.44 -14.51
C VAL A 45 34.04 33.58 -13.50
N VAL A 46 33.73 33.28 -12.23
CA VAL A 46 33.71 34.28 -11.16
C VAL A 46 35.10 34.84 -10.92
N GLU A 47 36.15 34.00 -10.88
CA GLU A 47 37.52 34.46 -10.71
C GLU A 47 38.03 35.30 -11.89
N ALA A 48 37.76 34.88 -13.13
CA ALA A 48 38.18 35.60 -14.34
C ALA A 48 37.49 36.97 -14.47
N ALA A 49 36.20 37.06 -14.13
CA ALA A 49 35.46 38.33 -14.12
C ALA A 49 35.98 39.28 -13.02
N ARG A 50 36.29 38.73 -11.83
CA ARG A 50 36.85 39.48 -10.71
C ARG A 50 38.22 40.07 -11.03
N ALA A 51 39.10 39.31 -11.70
CA ALA A 51 40.41 39.79 -12.13
C ALA A 51 40.32 40.99 -13.10
N LYS A 52 39.18 41.19 -13.76
CA LYS A 52 38.91 42.30 -14.69
C LYS A 52 37.99 43.38 -14.11
N GLY A 53 37.64 43.30 -12.81
CA GLY A 53 36.79 44.29 -12.13
C GLY A 53 35.32 44.27 -12.57
N ILE A 54 34.81 43.11 -13.01
CA ILE A 54 33.45 42.93 -13.52
C ILE A 54 32.61 42.14 -12.52
N ASP A 55 31.37 42.59 -12.27
CA ASP A 55 30.42 41.90 -11.40
C ASP A 55 29.78 40.69 -12.12
N ALA A 56 29.89 39.49 -11.53
CA ALA A 56 29.40 38.24 -12.12
C ALA A 56 28.49 37.45 -11.16
N PHE A 57 27.42 36.83 -11.68
CA PHE A 57 26.38 36.13 -10.88
C PHE A 57 25.98 34.77 -11.48
N VAL A 58 25.61 33.79 -10.63
CA VAL A 58 25.27 32.40 -11.04
C VAL A 58 24.10 31.83 -10.22
N TYR A 59 23.11 31.18 -10.86
CA TYR A 59 22.10 30.34 -10.17
C TYR A 59 21.53 29.19 -11.07
N PRO A 60 21.13 28.01 -10.53
CA PRO A 60 20.57 26.90 -11.31
C PRO A 60 19.04 26.98 -11.56
N SER A 61 18.60 26.68 -12.79
CA SER A 61 17.19 26.66 -13.23
C SER A 61 16.59 25.23 -13.25
N MET A 62 15.28 25.10 -12.94
CA MET A 62 14.50 23.87 -13.09
C MET A 62 13.53 23.95 -14.29
N GLY A 63 13.69 23.05 -15.26
CA GLY A 63 12.63 22.64 -16.20
C GLY A 63 12.76 23.13 -17.66
N SER A 64 13.56 24.16 -17.90
CA SER A 64 14.02 24.56 -19.24
C SER A 64 15.48 24.99 -19.13
N ASP A 65 16.35 24.48 -20.01
CA ASP A 65 17.80 24.72 -20.04
C ASP A 65 18.17 26.20 -20.37
N MET A 66 17.65 27.17 -19.62
CA MET A 66 18.07 28.58 -19.69
C MET A 66 17.95 29.27 -18.32
N THR A 67 18.92 30.15 -18.04
CA THR A 67 19.02 31.01 -16.85
C THR A 67 19.00 32.47 -17.31
N ALA A 68 18.23 33.33 -16.65
CA ALA A 68 18.14 34.78 -16.93
C ALA A 68 18.39 35.61 -15.65
N PHE A 69 18.89 36.85 -15.81
CA PHE A 69 19.32 37.74 -14.73
C PHE A 69 18.60 39.10 -14.78
N TYR A 70 18.39 39.72 -13.60
CA TYR A 70 17.64 40.97 -13.41
C TYR A 70 18.45 41.96 -12.53
N SER A 71 18.31 43.26 -12.79
CA SER A 71 18.72 44.32 -11.86
C SER A 71 17.87 44.33 -10.57
N ARG A 72 18.27 45.07 -9.53
CA ARG A 72 17.51 45.16 -8.25
C ARG A 72 16.04 45.58 -8.49
N ASP A 73 15.82 46.61 -9.30
CA ASP A 73 14.48 47.08 -9.67
C ASP A 73 13.67 46.02 -10.42
N GLU A 74 14.32 45.21 -11.25
CA GLU A 74 13.66 44.13 -11.99
C GLU A 74 13.40 42.89 -11.12
N ALA A 75 14.26 42.62 -10.13
CA ALA A 75 14.06 41.57 -9.15
C ALA A 75 12.85 41.89 -8.25
N GLU A 76 12.71 43.15 -7.81
CA GLU A 76 11.58 43.64 -7.04
C GLU A 76 10.27 43.58 -7.87
N LYS A 77 10.28 44.07 -9.12
CA LYS A 77 9.12 43.95 -10.04
C LYS A 77 8.73 42.51 -10.35
N THR A 78 9.71 41.61 -10.46
CA THR A 78 9.46 40.18 -10.71
C THR A 78 8.84 39.53 -9.48
N ALA A 79 9.31 39.84 -8.28
CA ALA A 79 8.71 39.37 -7.03
C ALA A 79 7.26 39.83 -6.89
N GLU A 80 6.97 41.10 -7.20
CA GLU A 80 5.60 41.64 -7.21
C GLU A 80 4.68 40.91 -8.19
N ARG A 81 5.16 40.64 -9.42
CA ARG A 81 4.40 39.87 -10.43
C ARG A 81 4.09 38.45 -9.95
N VAL A 82 5.08 37.77 -9.36
CA VAL A 82 4.93 36.39 -8.86
C VAL A 82 3.94 36.32 -7.69
N LEU A 83 3.99 37.27 -6.76
CA LEU A 83 3.03 37.35 -5.65
C LEU A 83 1.60 37.62 -6.14
N LYS A 84 1.45 38.38 -7.22
CA LYS A 84 0.14 38.66 -7.85
C LYS A 84 -0.43 37.45 -8.60
N GLU A 85 0.41 36.66 -9.26
CA GLU A 85 0.00 35.44 -9.97
C GLU A 85 -0.17 34.22 -9.04
N ARG A 86 0.54 34.18 -7.91
CA ARG A 86 0.55 33.04 -6.97
C ARG A 86 0.51 33.49 -5.49
N PRO A 87 -0.69 33.82 -4.98
CA PRO A 87 -0.87 34.23 -3.59
C PRO A 87 -0.41 33.14 -2.61
N GLY A 88 0.38 33.49 -1.58
CA GLY A 88 0.89 32.57 -0.56
C GLY A 88 2.30 32.01 -0.78
N THR A 89 3.06 32.61 -1.70
CA THR A 89 4.49 32.33 -1.92
C THR A 89 5.35 33.16 -0.97
N ASP A 90 6.25 32.54 -0.20
CA ASP A 90 7.22 33.26 0.64
C ASP A 90 8.40 33.79 -0.21
N VAL A 91 8.65 35.09 -0.17
CA VAL A 91 9.80 35.73 -0.81
C VAL A 91 10.79 36.11 0.29
N VAL A 92 11.97 35.47 0.29
CA VAL A 92 13.03 35.72 1.27
C VAL A 92 14.16 36.49 0.61
N TYR A 93 14.43 37.70 1.10
CA TYR A 93 15.60 38.48 0.75
C TYR A 93 16.75 38.07 1.68
N GLY A 94 17.74 37.34 1.16
CA GLY A 94 18.92 36.96 1.95
C GLY A 94 19.96 38.08 2.01
N GLN A 95 20.41 38.42 3.21
CA GLN A 95 21.75 38.98 3.45
C GLN A 95 22.69 37.83 3.82
N ASP A 96 23.94 37.95 3.35
CA ASP A 96 25.15 37.22 3.73
C ASP A 96 25.59 35.99 2.91
N LEU A 97 26.64 36.20 2.10
CA LEU A 97 28.02 35.83 2.47
C LEU A 97 29.02 36.58 1.55
N CYS A 98 29.96 37.32 2.17
CA CYS A 98 31.09 38.06 1.57
C CYS A 98 30.77 39.30 0.70
N HIS A 99 30.74 40.46 1.38
CA HIS A 99 30.92 41.84 0.88
C HIS A 99 30.43 42.24 -0.52
N GLN A 100 29.39 43.10 -0.50
CA GLN A 100 28.97 44.06 -1.52
C GLN A 100 28.28 43.55 -2.81
N VAL A 101 27.29 42.67 -2.66
CA VAL A 101 26.26 42.45 -3.71
C VAL A 101 24.87 42.39 -3.07
N PRO A 102 23.84 43.11 -3.57
CA PRO A 102 22.47 42.97 -3.09
C PRO A 102 21.72 41.79 -3.74
N ALA A 103 21.02 41.04 -2.89
CA ALA A 103 19.85 40.20 -3.17
C ALA A 103 20.06 38.88 -3.93
N VAL A 104 20.18 37.78 -3.17
CA VAL A 104 19.84 36.43 -3.63
C VAL A 104 18.41 36.13 -3.18
N VAL A 105 17.46 36.01 -4.12
CA VAL A 105 16.10 35.53 -3.86
C VAL A 105 16.12 34.01 -3.83
N ARG A 106 16.04 33.41 -2.63
CA ARG A 106 15.91 31.95 -2.48
C ARG A 106 14.44 31.56 -2.53
N TYR A 107 14.04 30.87 -3.59
CA TYR A 107 12.74 30.20 -3.66
C TYR A 107 12.80 28.87 -2.90
N ARG A 108 12.25 28.82 -1.69
CA ARG A 108 11.77 27.54 -1.15
C ARG A 108 10.41 27.31 -1.80
N ARG A 109 10.31 26.31 -2.70
CA ARG A 109 8.99 25.69 -2.93
C ARG A 109 8.48 25.30 -1.54
N ARG A 110 7.27 25.69 -1.17
CA ARG A 110 6.47 24.80 -0.34
C ARG A 110 6.44 23.49 -1.13
N CYS A 111 7.27 22.51 -0.74
CA CYS A 111 7.02 21.14 -1.13
C CYS A 111 5.55 20.93 -0.84
N ARG A 112 4.77 20.69 -1.89
CA ARG A 112 3.37 20.38 -1.72
C ARG A 112 3.40 19.06 -0.97
N MET A 113 3.26 19.12 0.36
CA MET A 113 3.36 17.94 1.21
C MET A 113 2.45 16.89 0.58
N THR A 114 3.05 15.81 0.10
CA THR A 114 2.31 14.76 -0.58
C THR A 114 2.25 13.64 0.45
N LEU A 115 1.16 13.59 1.20
CA LEU A 115 1.07 12.74 2.37
C LEU A 115 0.41 11.41 2.04
N GLY A 116 0.94 10.35 2.61
CA GLY A 116 0.33 9.03 2.61
C GLY A 116 -0.25 8.73 3.98
N ILE A 117 -1.40 8.05 4.02
CA ILE A 117 -1.87 7.39 5.25
C ILE A 117 -1.73 5.89 5.08
N GLY A 118 -1.04 5.23 6.00
CA GLY A 118 -1.08 3.78 6.15
C GLY A 118 -2.05 3.39 7.26
N ILE A 119 -2.92 2.43 7.02
CA ILE A 119 -3.82 1.83 8.02
C ILE A 119 -3.55 0.33 8.03
N ASP A 120 -3.37 -0.25 9.21
CA ASP A 120 -3.34 -1.71 9.38
C ASP A 120 -4.44 -2.13 10.34
N THR A 121 -5.41 -2.91 9.83
CA THR A 121 -6.51 -3.42 10.66
C THR A 121 -6.22 -4.85 11.08
N GLY A 122 -5.69 -5.02 12.29
CA GLY A 122 -5.42 -6.31 12.93
C GLY A 122 -6.57 -6.84 13.77
N GLY A 123 -6.44 -8.07 14.28
CA GLY A 123 -7.44 -8.70 15.15
C GLY A 123 -7.52 -8.13 16.58
N THR A 124 -6.49 -7.42 17.05
CA THR A 124 -6.44 -6.81 18.39
C THR A 124 -6.42 -5.29 18.32
N PHE A 125 -5.63 -4.73 17.41
CA PHE A 125 -5.48 -3.29 17.24
C PHE A 125 -5.55 -2.88 15.77
N THR A 126 -5.98 -1.65 15.57
CA THR A 126 -5.91 -0.91 14.32
C THR A 126 -4.84 0.16 14.47
N ASP A 127 -3.84 0.11 13.60
CA ASP A 127 -2.73 1.05 13.56
C ASP A 127 -2.93 2.04 12.41
N ALA A 128 -2.56 3.30 12.61
CA ALA A 128 -2.55 4.31 11.55
C ALA A 128 -1.26 5.13 11.60
N VAL A 129 -0.76 5.49 10.43
CA VAL A 129 0.45 6.30 10.25
C VAL A 129 0.21 7.33 9.17
N ILE A 130 0.69 8.55 9.36
CA ILE A 130 0.80 9.55 8.31
C ILE A 130 2.28 9.79 8.01
N ILE A 131 2.63 9.68 6.73
CA ILE A 131 3.99 9.74 6.20
C ILE A 131 4.07 10.84 5.14
N ASP A 132 5.17 11.58 5.14
CA ASP A 132 5.53 12.41 3.99
C ASP A 132 6.14 11.51 2.92
N LEU A 133 5.51 11.43 1.74
CA LEU A 133 5.96 10.52 0.68
C LEU A 133 7.23 11.00 -0.03
N GLU A 134 7.66 12.25 0.16
CA GLU A 134 8.88 12.78 -0.43
C GLU A 134 10.09 12.54 0.47
N SER A 135 10.00 12.90 1.76
CA SER A 135 11.07 12.68 2.73
C SER A 135 11.07 11.26 3.31
N GLU A 136 9.95 10.56 3.19
CA GLU A 136 9.67 9.25 3.78
C GLU A 136 9.68 9.25 5.31
N GLU A 137 9.50 10.43 5.91
CA GLU A 137 9.42 10.60 7.35
C GLU A 137 8.02 10.30 7.89
N VAL A 138 7.96 9.49 8.94
CA VAL A 138 6.73 9.26 9.71
C VAL A 138 6.43 10.50 10.55
N LEU A 139 5.41 11.26 10.14
CA LEU A 139 5.01 12.49 10.82
C LEU A 139 4.22 12.19 12.10
N ARG A 140 3.36 11.17 12.05
CA ARG A 140 2.59 10.72 13.21
C ARG A 140 2.16 9.27 13.07
N LYS A 141 2.10 8.58 14.22
CA LYS A 141 1.54 7.24 14.36
C LYS A 141 0.52 7.21 15.49
N SER A 142 -0.44 6.31 15.37
CA SER A 142 -1.50 6.13 16.34
C SER A 142 -2.00 4.69 16.31
N LYS A 143 -2.61 4.27 17.42
CA LYS A 143 -3.09 2.91 17.61
C LYS A 143 -4.38 2.97 18.40
N SER A 144 -5.35 2.16 18.00
CA SER A 144 -6.63 2.01 18.69
C SER A 144 -7.00 0.54 18.77
N PRO A 145 -7.69 0.07 19.84
CA PRO A 145 -8.25 -1.26 19.85
C PRO A 145 -9.14 -1.50 18.62
N THR A 146 -9.02 -2.67 17.99
CA THR A 146 -9.95 -3.07 16.94
C THR A 146 -11.28 -3.44 17.57
N THR A 147 -12.38 -3.01 16.95
CA THR A 147 -13.73 -3.40 17.34
C THR A 147 -14.31 -4.29 16.25
N PRO A 148 -14.27 -5.63 16.40
CA PRO A 148 -14.70 -6.56 15.34
C PRO A 148 -16.15 -6.38 14.91
N GLU A 149 -17.01 -5.90 15.82
CA GLU A 149 -18.44 -5.68 15.57
C GLU A 149 -18.70 -4.44 14.70
N ASP A 150 -17.82 -3.42 14.79
CA ASP A 150 -17.83 -2.23 13.93
C ASP A 150 -16.41 -1.69 13.80
N LEU A 151 -15.75 -2.06 12.70
CA LEU A 151 -14.37 -1.68 12.40
C LEU A 151 -14.20 -0.16 12.33
N SER A 152 -15.26 0.59 12.00
CA SER A 152 -15.23 2.05 11.94
C SER A 152 -14.83 2.67 13.28
N ILE A 153 -15.15 2.02 14.41
CA ILE A 153 -14.77 2.51 15.74
C ILE A 153 -13.25 2.46 15.92
N GLY A 154 -12.64 1.32 15.62
CA GLY A 154 -11.18 1.13 15.69
C GLY A 154 -10.44 2.04 14.72
N ILE A 155 -10.90 2.12 13.47
CA ILE A 155 -10.31 2.98 12.43
C ILE A 155 -10.44 4.46 12.82
N ARG A 156 -11.61 4.92 13.27
CA ARG A 156 -11.81 6.30 13.74
C ARG A 156 -10.93 6.62 14.95
N GLY A 157 -10.81 5.68 15.89
CA GLY A 157 -9.92 5.81 17.04
C GLY A 157 -8.47 6.00 16.61
N ALA A 158 -7.99 5.18 15.67
CA ALA A 158 -6.64 5.31 15.12
C ALA A 158 -6.47 6.66 14.39
N MET A 159 -7.43 7.07 13.55
CA MET A 159 -7.33 8.32 12.79
C MET A 159 -7.47 9.58 13.66
N SER A 160 -8.10 9.50 14.83
CA SER A 160 -8.38 10.67 15.69
C SER A 160 -7.16 11.44 16.17
N TYR A 161 -6.01 10.77 16.23
CA TYR A 161 -4.73 11.35 16.64
C TYR A 161 -3.91 11.91 15.46
N LEU A 162 -4.39 11.79 14.22
CA LEU A 162 -3.77 12.39 13.05
C LEU A 162 -4.14 13.88 12.97
N ASP A 163 -3.18 14.72 12.57
CA ASP A 163 -3.40 16.16 12.44
C ASP A 163 -4.37 16.45 11.29
N LYS A 164 -5.54 17.01 11.62
CA LYS A 164 -6.59 17.37 10.65
C LYS A 164 -6.11 18.35 9.58
N GLY A 165 -5.15 19.23 9.90
CA GLY A 165 -4.57 20.16 8.93
C GLY A 165 -3.82 19.44 7.81
N LEU A 166 -3.21 18.29 8.13
CA LEU A 166 -2.47 17.47 7.19
C LEU A 166 -3.38 16.64 6.27
N LEU A 167 -4.60 16.30 6.70
CA LEU A 167 -5.49 15.41 5.95
C LEU A 167 -5.89 15.93 4.57
N SER A 168 -5.92 17.26 4.40
CA SER A 168 -6.16 17.92 3.11
C SER A 168 -5.06 17.71 2.07
N HIS A 169 -3.87 17.28 2.51
CA HIS A 169 -2.69 17.03 1.70
C HIS A 169 -2.45 15.53 1.43
N VAL A 170 -3.35 14.67 1.91
CA VAL A 170 -3.25 13.22 1.69
C VAL A 170 -3.55 12.90 0.24
N SER A 171 -2.60 12.26 -0.43
CA SER A 171 -2.70 11.84 -1.83
C SER A 171 -3.05 10.36 -1.99
N VAL A 172 -2.87 9.56 -0.95
CA VAL A 172 -3.20 8.12 -0.95
C VAL A 172 -3.47 7.60 0.46
N VAL A 173 -4.43 6.68 0.58
CA VAL A 173 -4.62 5.86 1.78
C VAL A 173 -4.30 4.42 1.40
N SER A 174 -3.36 3.79 2.11
CA SER A 174 -2.97 2.39 1.95
C SER A 174 -3.48 1.58 3.13
N LEU A 175 -4.18 0.48 2.87
CA LEU A 175 -4.76 -0.40 3.88
C LEU A 175 -4.19 -1.81 3.77
N SER A 176 -3.66 -2.32 4.89
CA SER A 176 -3.45 -3.75 5.12
C SER A 176 -4.44 -4.27 6.15
N SER A 177 -4.71 -5.58 6.11
CA SER A 177 -5.52 -6.21 7.13
C SER A 177 -5.25 -7.70 7.25
N THR A 178 -5.30 -8.20 8.48
CA THR A 178 -5.28 -9.64 8.77
C THR A 178 -6.68 -10.27 8.74
N LEU A 179 -7.74 -9.49 8.48
CA LEU A 179 -9.13 -9.99 8.48
C LEU A 179 -9.35 -11.10 7.45
N ALA A 180 -8.80 -10.98 6.24
CA ALA A 180 -8.91 -12.01 5.21
C ALA A 180 -8.25 -13.32 5.66
N THR A 181 -6.99 -13.25 6.11
CA THR A 181 -6.24 -14.40 6.62
C THR A 181 -6.98 -15.07 7.78
N ASN A 182 -7.39 -14.29 8.79
CA ASN A 182 -8.09 -14.81 9.97
C ASN A 182 -9.43 -15.42 9.59
N SER A 183 -10.17 -14.80 8.67
CA SER A 183 -11.46 -15.33 8.23
C SER A 183 -11.31 -16.69 7.55
N VAL A 184 -10.31 -16.86 6.68
CA VAL A 184 -10.06 -18.18 6.06
C VAL A 184 -9.63 -19.22 7.09
N VAL A 185 -8.73 -18.86 8.01
CA VAL A 185 -8.23 -19.79 9.06
C VAL A 185 -9.34 -20.20 10.03
N GLU A 186 -10.20 -19.27 10.44
CA GLU A 186 -11.30 -19.51 11.38
C GLU A 186 -12.57 -20.04 10.69
N GLY A 187 -12.57 -20.20 9.36
CA GLY A 187 -13.74 -20.61 8.59
C GLY A 187 -14.88 -19.59 8.60
N LYS A 188 -14.58 -18.31 8.85
CA LYS A 188 -15.54 -17.21 8.86
C LYS A 188 -15.73 -16.61 7.48
N GLY A 189 -16.89 -15.97 7.29
CA GLY A 189 -17.32 -15.35 6.04
C GLY A 189 -18.78 -15.72 5.75
N CYS A 190 -19.23 -15.50 4.52
CA CYS A 190 -20.58 -15.91 4.15
C CYS A 190 -20.67 -17.39 3.76
N ARG A 191 -21.88 -17.95 3.81
CA ARG A 191 -22.19 -19.22 3.16
C ARG A 191 -22.01 -19.07 1.65
N VAL A 192 -21.35 -20.02 1.02
CA VAL A 192 -21.03 -20.05 -0.41
C VAL A 192 -21.69 -21.25 -1.07
N ALA A 193 -22.28 -21.02 -2.23
CA ALA A 193 -22.63 -22.10 -3.15
C ALA A 193 -21.55 -22.30 -4.21
N LEU A 194 -21.39 -23.52 -4.72
CA LEU A 194 -20.46 -23.85 -5.80
C LEU A 194 -21.19 -24.52 -6.97
N ILE A 195 -20.95 -24.04 -8.18
CA ILE A 195 -21.28 -24.76 -9.43
C ILE A 195 -19.98 -25.21 -10.09
N CYS A 196 -19.80 -26.52 -10.19
CA CYS A 196 -18.76 -27.14 -11.00
C CYS A 196 -19.31 -27.54 -12.37
N VAL A 197 -18.60 -27.22 -13.44
CA VAL A 197 -19.03 -27.54 -14.82
C VAL A 197 -18.01 -28.47 -15.48
N GLY A 198 -18.48 -29.62 -15.96
CA GLY A 198 -17.68 -30.56 -16.75
C GLY A 198 -16.61 -31.34 -15.98
N PHE A 199 -16.46 -31.12 -14.67
CA PHE A 199 -15.53 -31.88 -13.82
C PHE A 199 -15.94 -31.77 -12.35
N ASP A 200 -15.73 -32.84 -11.58
CA ASP A 200 -16.09 -32.90 -10.16
C ASP A 200 -14.91 -32.55 -9.24
N VAL A 201 -15.21 -31.97 -8.09
CA VAL A 201 -14.25 -31.84 -6.98
C VAL A 201 -14.71 -32.73 -5.86
N GLU A 202 -13.80 -33.57 -5.36
CA GLU A 202 -14.09 -34.39 -4.18
C GLU A 202 -14.22 -33.48 -2.94
N LYS A 203 -15.42 -33.47 -2.34
CA LYS A 203 -15.76 -32.72 -1.11
C LYS A 203 -15.37 -31.24 -1.17
N PRO A 204 -16.07 -30.42 -1.97
CA PRO A 204 -15.80 -28.99 -2.03
C PRO A 204 -16.09 -28.32 -0.69
N ASP A 205 -15.32 -27.28 -0.37
CA ASP A 205 -15.47 -26.49 0.85
C ASP A 205 -16.60 -25.44 0.76
N ALA A 206 -17.73 -25.81 0.16
CA ALA A 206 -18.90 -24.96 -0.03
C ALA A 206 -20.11 -25.60 0.67
N GLU A 207 -20.98 -24.77 1.24
CA GLU A 207 -22.15 -25.25 2.00
C GLU A 207 -23.23 -25.85 1.09
N GLU A 208 -23.31 -25.38 -0.15
CA GLU A 208 -24.17 -25.94 -1.19
C GLU A 208 -23.32 -26.18 -2.44
N TYR A 209 -23.48 -27.31 -3.12
CA TYR A 209 -22.75 -27.55 -4.35
C TYR A 209 -23.56 -28.37 -5.35
N VAL A 210 -23.28 -28.15 -6.63
CA VAL A 210 -23.77 -28.99 -7.73
C VAL A 210 -22.70 -29.12 -8.79
N SER A 211 -22.66 -30.30 -9.40
CA SER A 211 -21.92 -30.53 -10.64
C SER A 211 -22.90 -30.67 -11.80
N ILE A 212 -22.60 -29.96 -12.88
CA ILE A 212 -23.42 -29.93 -14.08
C ILE A 212 -22.59 -30.29 -15.32
N LYS A 213 -23.29 -30.71 -16.37
CA LYS A 213 -22.70 -30.98 -17.68
C LYS A 213 -22.23 -29.69 -18.34
N GLY A 214 -21.23 -29.82 -19.21
CA GLY A 214 -20.55 -28.73 -19.88
C GLY A 214 -19.04 -28.94 -19.90
N GLY A 215 -18.29 -27.84 -19.92
CA GLY A 215 -16.84 -27.84 -19.91
C GLY A 215 -16.23 -27.78 -21.32
N HIS A 216 -14.92 -27.53 -21.34
CA HIS A 216 -14.14 -27.44 -22.57
C HIS A 216 -13.01 -28.46 -22.56
N ASN A 217 -12.57 -28.90 -23.73
CA ASN A 217 -11.37 -29.74 -23.84
C ASN A 217 -10.08 -28.94 -23.68
N ILE A 218 -8.94 -29.64 -23.74
CA ILE A 218 -7.62 -29.05 -23.53
C ILE A 218 -7.25 -27.97 -24.57
N HIS A 219 -7.92 -27.96 -25.72
CA HIS A 219 -7.75 -26.97 -26.78
C HIS A 219 -8.73 -25.79 -26.66
N GLY A 220 -9.63 -25.80 -25.67
CA GLY A 220 -10.64 -24.76 -25.46
C GLY A 220 -11.90 -24.89 -26.31
N GLY A 221 -12.03 -25.98 -27.08
CA GLY A 221 -13.28 -26.32 -27.75
C GLY A 221 -14.33 -26.77 -26.74
N GLU A 222 -15.58 -26.38 -26.95
CA GLU A 222 -16.71 -26.85 -26.14
C GLU A 222 -16.85 -28.37 -26.30
N GLU A 223 -16.70 -29.10 -25.20
CA GLU A 223 -16.76 -30.57 -25.20
C GLU A 223 -18.21 -31.04 -25.08
N GLN A 224 -19.01 -30.30 -24.30
CA GLN A 224 -20.41 -30.56 -24.08
C GLN A 224 -21.15 -29.24 -23.83
N ASP A 225 -22.39 -29.16 -24.28
CA ASP A 225 -23.25 -28.00 -24.02
C ASP A 225 -23.45 -27.78 -22.51
N LEU A 226 -23.46 -26.52 -22.11
CA LEU A 226 -23.76 -26.11 -20.74
C LEU A 226 -25.20 -26.47 -20.34
N ASP A 227 -25.36 -27.22 -19.26
CA ASP A 227 -26.67 -27.55 -18.69
C ASP A 227 -27.27 -26.37 -17.89
N VAL A 228 -27.78 -25.39 -18.63
CA VAL A 228 -28.39 -24.17 -18.09
C VAL A 228 -29.63 -24.47 -17.24
N ALA A 229 -30.41 -25.51 -17.59
CA ALA A 229 -31.62 -25.85 -16.87
C ALA A 229 -31.30 -26.30 -15.43
N LYS A 230 -30.34 -27.23 -15.28
CA LYS A 230 -29.89 -27.70 -13.97
C LYS A 230 -29.20 -26.60 -13.17
N ALA A 231 -28.44 -25.72 -13.83
CA ALA A 231 -27.85 -24.56 -13.18
C ALA A 231 -28.92 -23.63 -12.58
N LYS A 232 -29.97 -23.30 -13.35
CA LYS A 232 -31.08 -22.47 -12.87
C LYS A 232 -31.84 -23.13 -11.74
N GLU A 233 -32.15 -24.42 -11.84
CA GLU A 233 -32.79 -25.19 -10.77
C GLU A 233 -32.00 -25.09 -9.46
N PHE A 234 -30.68 -25.30 -9.52
CA PHE A 234 -29.81 -25.16 -8.37
C PHE A 234 -29.80 -23.72 -7.82
N MET A 235 -29.71 -22.71 -8.68
CA MET A 235 -29.75 -21.30 -8.27
C MET A 235 -31.06 -20.95 -7.54
N TYR A 236 -32.22 -21.36 -8.06
CA TYR A 236 -33.50 -21.17 -7.36
C TYR A 236 -33.54 -21.90 -6.01
N LYS A 237 -32.98 -23.11 -5.91
CA LYS A 237 -32.91 -23.87 -4.66
C LYS A 237 -32.11 -23.14 -3.57
N ILE A 238 -31.03 -22.44 -3.93
CA ILE A 238 -30.12 -21.76 -2.99
C ILE A 238 -30.45 -20.27 -2.78
N GLN A 239 -31.44 -19.72 -3.49
CA GLN A 239 -31.81 -18.32 -3.41
C GLN A 239 -32.16 -17.94 -1.95
N GLY A 240 -31.54 -16.87 -1.45
CA GLY A 240 -31.67 -16.43 -0.05
C GLY A 240 -30.95 -17.28 1.00
N LYS A 241 -30.27 -18.38 0.61
CA LYS A 241 -29.57 -19.28 1.55
C LYS A 241 -28.06 -19.05 1.62
N VAL A 242 -27.48 -18.40 0.61
CA VAL A 242 -26.05 -18.15 0.47
C VAL A 242 -25.76 -16.66 0.27
N GLY A 243 -24.58 -16.23 0.69
CA GLY A 243 -24.11 -14.84 0.51
C GLY A 243 -23.23 -14.63 -0.72
N ALA A 244 -22.78 -15.70 -1.38
CA ALA A 244 -22.03 -15.64 -2.64
C ALA A 244 -22.11 -16.96 -3.42
N LEU A 245 -21.84 -16.88 -4.72
CA LEU A 245 -21.74 -18.04 -5.63
C LEU A 245 -20.32 -18.12 -6.22
N ALA A 246 -19.71 -19.30 -6.17
CA ALA A 246 -18.49 -19.64 -6.89
C ALA A 246 -18.82 -20.51 -8.11
N ILE A 247 -18.19 -20.23 -9.25
CA ILE A 247 -18.35 -20.99 -10.49
C ILE A 247 -16.97 -21.42 -10.98
N SER A 248 -16.79 -22.72 -11.21
CA SER A 248 -15.54 -23.27 -11.76
C SER A 248 -15.87 -24.27 -12.86
N SER A 249 -15.50 -23.94 -14.10
CA SER A 249 -15.67 -24.80 -15.27
C SER A 249 -14.35 -25.44 -15.69
N PHE A 250 -14.42 -26.70 -16.14
CA PHE A 250 -13.26 -27.41 -16.66
C PHE A 250 -12.68 -26.68 -17.87
N MET A 251 -11.36 -26.52 -17.87
CA MET A 251 -10.61 -25.74 -18.87
C MET A 251 -11.08 -24.29 -19.10
N SER A 252 -11.73 -23.65 -18.11
CA SER A 252 -12.11 -22.23 -18.19
C SER A 252 -10.94 -21.25 -18.37
N VAL A 253 -9.73 -21.68 -18.02
CA VAL A 253 -8.49 -20.95 -18.29
C VAL A 253 -8.15 -20.83 -19.79
N ARG A 254 -8.76 -21.68 -20.63
CA ARG A 254 -8.67 -21.61 -22.10
C ARG A 254 -9.90 -20.96 -22.71
N ASN A 255 -11.08 -21.34 -22.23
CA ASN A 255 -12.35 -20.80 -22.70
C ASN A 255 -13.31 -20.57 -21.52
N PRO A 256 -13.52 -19.31 -21.09
CA PRO A 256 -14.35 -19.00 -19.94
C PRO A 256 -15.85 -18.89 -20.24
N ASP A 257 -16.32 -19.21 -21.46
CA ASP A 257 -17.71 -18.98 -21.90
C ASP A 257 -18.75 -19.49 -20.90
N HIS A 258 -18.63 -20.74 -20.46
CA HIS A 258 -19.56 -21.33 -19.50
C HIS A 258 -19.57 -20.61 -18.15
N GLU A 259 -18.41 -20.19 -17.64
CA GLU A 259 -18.37 -19.44 -16.37
C GLU A 259 -19.05 -18.07 -16.53
N ASN A 260 -18.81 -17.38 -17.64
CA ASN A 260 -19.38 -16.06 -17.93
C ASN A 260 -20.90 -16.12 -18.13
N ARG A 261 -21.40 -17.11 -18.86
CA ARG A 261 -22.85 -17.34 -19.05
C ARG A 261 -23.56 -17.62 -17.73
N LEU A 262 -22.98 -18.48 -16.89
CA LEU A 262 -23.54 -18.76 -15.57
C LEU A 262 -23.49 -17.54 -14.65
N LYS A 263 -22.42 -16.72 -14.71
CA LYS A 263 -22.32 -15.47 -13.93
C LYS A 263 -23.42 -14.48 -14.31
N ALA A 264 -23.73 -14.35 -15.59
CA ALA A 264 -24.83 -13.49 -16.07
C ALA A 264 -26.19 -13.99 -15.55
N ILE A 265 -26.47 -15.29 -15.64
CA ILE A 265 -27.71 -15.89 -15.14
C ILE A 265 -27.83 -15.75 -13.61
N ALA A 266 -26.75 -16.00 -12.88
CA ALA A 266 -26.72 -15.91 -11.42
C ALA A 266 -27.01 -14.49 -10.93
N LYS A 267 -26.54 -13.47 -11.67
CA LYS A 267 -26.83 -12.07 -11.37
C LYS A 267 -28.34 -11.77 -11.38
N GLU A 268 -29.08 -12.37 -12.31
CA GLU A 268 -30.54 -12.20 -12.43
C GLU A 268 -31.31 -12.97 -11.34
N ILE A 269 -30.87 -14.20 -11.02
CA ILE A 269 -31.62 -15.09 -10.11
C ILE A 269 -31.28 -14.83 -8.64
N LEU A 270 -30.00 -14.76 -8.29
CA LEU A 270 -29.56 -14.75 -6.90
C LEU A 270 -29.36 -13.34 -6.35
N GLY A 271 -28.87 -12.40 -7.17
CA GLY A 271 -28.50 -11.05 -6.74
C GLY A 271 -27.32 -10.99 -5.75
N VAL A 272 -26.60 -12.10 -5.54
CA VAL A 272 -25.42 -12.16 -4.66
C VAL A 272 -24.12 -12.08 -5.48
N PRO A 273 -22.99 -11.66 -4.88
CA PRO A 273 -21.69 -11.71 -5.52
C PRO A 273 -21.41 -13.08 -6.14
N THR A 274 -21.04 -13.07 -7.42
CA THR A 274 -20.74 -14.29 -8.19
C THR A 274 -19.32 -14.21 -8.74
N VAL A 275 -18.51 -15.22 -8.41
CA VAL A 275 -17.08 -15.28 -8.71
C VAL A 275 -16.82 -16.43 -9.68
N CYS A 276 -15.98 -16.17 -10.67
CA CYS A 276 -15.55 -17.17 -11.64
C CYS A 276 -14.10 -17.59 -11.37
N GLY A 277 -13.81 -18.88 -11.51
CA GLY A 277 -12.46 -19.42 -11.29
C GLY A 277 -11.42 -18.82 -12.23
N HIS A 278 -11.77 -18.61 -13.51
CA HIS A 278 -10.84 -18.04 -14.50
C HIS A 278 -10.44 -16.60 -14.19
N ASP A 279 -11.33 -15.81 -13.57
CA ASP A 279 -11.05 -14.43 -13.15
C ASP A 279 -9.93 -14.37 -12.09
N LEU A 280 -9.78 -15.42 -11.29
CA LEU A 280 -8.79 -15.49 -10.20
C LEU A 280 -7.48 -16.13 -10.62
N SER A 281 -7.53 -17.12 -11.51
CA SER A 281 -6.32 -17.82 -11.92
C SER A 281 -6.41 -18.42 -13.32
N SER A 282 -5.39 -18.14 -14.13
CA SER A 282 -5.15 -18.76 -15.43
C SER A 282 -4.33 -20.05 -15.35
N LYS A 283 -3.95 -20.52 -14.14
CA LYS A 283 -3.16 -21.74 -13.95
C LYS A 283 -4.02 -22.99 -14.08
N LEU A 284 -3.40 -24.06 -14.60
CA LEU A 284 -3.96 -25.41 -14.52
C LEU A 284 -4.07 -25.87 -13.06
N GLY A 285 -4.92 -26.87 -12.81
CA GLY A 285 -5.24 -27.35 -11.47
C GLY A 285 -6.67 -27.01 -11.07
N PHE A 286 -7.64 -27.72 -11.65
CA PHE A 286 -9.08 -27.48 -11.45
C PHE A 286 -9.45 -27.43 -9.97
N GLY A 287 -9.07 -28.43 -9.16
CA GLY A 287 -9.39 -28.47 -7.74
C GLY A 287 -8.82 -27.29 -6.93
N VAL A 288 -7.58 -26.89 -7.19
CA VAL A 288 -6.92 -25.77 -6.50
C VAL A 288 -7.56 -24.44 -6.91
N ARG A 289 -7.90 -24.26 -8.19
CA ARG A 289 -8.64 -23.09 -8.68
C ARG A 289 -10.04 -23.01 -8.08
N THR A 290 -10.76 -24.13 -8.03
CA THR A 290 -12.09 -24.20 -7.40
C THR A 290 -12.02 -23.85 -5.92
N SER A 291 -11.05 -24.40 -5.17
CA SER A 291 -10.80 -24.04 -3.76
C SER A 291 -10.53 -22.54 -3.59
N THR A 292 -9.68 -21.96 -4.45
CA THR A 292 -9.39 -20.52 -4.45
C THR A 292 -10.64 -19.69 -4.74
N CYS A 293 -11.49 -20.12 -5.68
CA CYS A 293 -12.74 -19.47 -6.05
C CYS A 293 -13.74 -19.44 -4.89
N VAL A 294 -13.92 -20.57 -4.21
CA VAL A 294 -14.81 -20.68 -3.04
C VAL A 294 -14.32 -19.79 -1.90
N MET A 295 -13.02 -19.82 -1.58
CA MET A 295 -12.47 -18.96 -0.53
C MET A 295 -12.61 -17.47 -0.87
N ASN A 296 -12.39 -17.09 -2.13
CA ASN A 296 -12.56 -15.71 -2.57
C ASN A 296 -14.02 -15.25 -2.40
N ALA A 297 -14.98 -16.05 -2.87
CA ALA A 297 -16.40 -15.77 -2.72
C ALA A 297 -16.81 -15.58 -1.25
N ARG A 298 -16.30 -16.45 -0.36
CA ARG A 298 -16.56 -16.39 1.09
C ARG A 298 -16.09 -15.07 1.73
N LEU A 299 -15.01 -14.48 1.22
CA LEU A 299 -14.38 -13.27 1.75
C LEU A 299 -15.01 -11.96 1.25
N ILE A 300 -15.81 -11.97 0.18
CA ILE A 300 -16.36 -10.73 -0.42
C ILE A 300 -17.11 -9.87 0.62
N PRO A 301 -18.03 -10.41 1.44
CA PRO A 301 -18.75 -9.58 2.41
C PRO A 301 -17.85 -9.03 3.52
N VAL A 302 -16.83 -9.79 3.92
CA VAL A 302 -15.84 -9.36 4.92
C VAL A 302 -15.05 -8.16 4.39
N MET A 303 -14.55 -8.26 3.16
CA MET A 303 -13.78 -7.18 2.52
C MET A 303 -14.64 -5.95 2.26
N ARG A 304 -15.89 -6.13 1.82
CA ARG A 304 -16.84 -5.02 1.64
C ARG A 304 -17.06 -4.24 2.93
N SER A 305 -17.32 -4.94 4.04
CA SER A 305 -17.50 -4.32 5.35
C SER A 305 -16.28 -3.49 5.79
N LEU A 306 -15.07 -4.02 5.57
CA LEU A 306 -13.82 -3.31 5.85
C LEU A 306 -13.69 -2.04 5.00
N ILE A 307 -13.85 -2.16 3.68
CA ILE A 307 -13.74 -1.02 2.75
C ILE A 307 -14.77 0.05 3.08
N ASP A 308 -16.02 -0.33 3.32
CA ASP A 308 -17.10 0.59 3.66
C ASP A 308 -16.82 1.32 4.98
N SER A 309 -16.31 0.61 5.99
CA SER A 309 -15.91 1.20 7.27
C SER A 309 -14.80 2.23 7.10
N VAL A 310 -13.76 1.91 6.31
CA VAL A 310 -12.64 2.82 6.06
C VAL A 310 -13.11 4.04 5.26
N LYS A 311 -13.90 3.84 4.20
CA LYS A 311 -14.42 4.94 3.38
C LYS A 311 -15.34 5.87 4.16
N LYS A 312 -16.17 5.31 5.05
CA LYS A 312 -16.99 6.10 5.97
C LYS A 312 -16.13 7.01 6.83
N VAL A 313 -15.08 6.47 7.46
CA VAL A 313 -14.17 7.28 8.30
C VAL A 313 -13.40 8.28 7.44
N MET A 314 -12.89 7.91 6.27
CA MET A 314 -12.24 8.86 5.35
C MET A 314 -13.16 10.05 5.02
N ALA A 315 -14.45 9.81 4.76
CA ALA A 315 -15.43 10.85 4.51
C ALA A 315 -15.68 11.75 5.73
N GLU A 316 -15.76 11.18 6.95
CA GLU A 316 -15.88 11.93 8.21
C GLU A 316 -14.72 12.92 8.41
N TYR A 317 -13.51 12.56 7.95
CA TYR A 317 -12.31 13.40 8.03
C TYR A 317 -12.04 14.22 6.76
N GLY A 318 -12.93 14.20 5.76
CA GLY A 318 -12.79 14.97 4.53
C GLY A 318 -11.67 14.50 3.59
N ILE A 319 -11.19 13.27 3.74
CA ILE A 319 -10.13 12.69 2.91
C ILE A 319 -10.73 12.20 1.59
N ARG A 320 -10.26 12.75 0.48
CA ARG A 320 -10.72 12.41 -0.89
C ARG A 320 -9.71 11.56 -1.67
N ALA A 321 -8.62 11.16 -1.03
CA ALA A 321 -7.58 10.33 -1.64
C ALA A 321 -8.12 8.94 -2.01
N PRO A 322 -7.57 8.30 -3.05
CA PRO A 322 -7.89 6.90 -3.36
C PRO A 322 -7.49 5.96 -2.22
N LEU A 323 -8.32 4.93 -1.99
CA LEU A 323 -8.01 3.83 -1.09
C LEU A 323 -7.36 2.67 -1.87
N MET A 324 -6.15 2.33 -1.44
CA MET A 324 -5.33 1.25 -1.97
C MET A 324 -5.23 0.13 -0.93
N MET A 325 -5.33 -1.11 -1.38
CA MET A 325 -5.21 -2.32 -0.57
C MET A 325 -3.88 -3.00 -0.85
N ILE A 326 -3.16 -3.40 0.20
CA ILE A 326 -1.95 -4.20 0.06
C ILE A 326 -2.34 -5.65 -0.25
N ARG A 327 -1.67 -6.24 -1.24
CA ARG A 327 -1.80 -7.66 -1.61
C ARG A 327 -0.78 -8.50 -0.84
N GLY A 328 -1.04 -9.81 -0.78
CA GLY A 328 -0.15 -10.78 -0.16
C GLY A 328 1.25 -10.84 -0.79
N ASP A 329 1.42 -10.39 -2.03
CA ASP A 329 2.71 -10.31 -2.72
C ASP A 329 3.46 -8.98 -2.46
N GLY A 330 2.84 -8.04 -1.74
CA GLY A 330 3.40 -6.74 -1.41
C GLY A 330 3.10 -5.64 -2.43
N THR A 331 2.39 -5.95 -3.51
CA THR A 331 1.87 -4.94 -4.43
C THR A 331 0.57 -4.31 -3.91
N MET A 332 0.09 -3.26 -4.58
CA MET A 332 -1.16 -2.59 -4.21
C MET A 332 -2.25 -2.81 -5.27
N MET A 333 -3.51 -2.78 -4.85
CA MET A 333 -4.68 -2.78 -5.73
C MET A 333 -5.74 -1.78 -5.24
N GLY A 334 -6.54 -1.23 -6.15
CA GLY A 334 -7.64 -0.35 -5.76
C GLY A 334 -8.78 -1.11 -5.08
N GLU A 335 -9.61 -0.37 -4.35
CA GLU A 335 -10.81 -0.87 -3.65
C GLU A 335 -11.75 -1.71 -4.53
N THR A 336 -11.94 -1.34 -5.81
CA THR A 336 -12.81 -2.08 -6.74
C THR A 336 -12.30 -3.50 -6.99
N VAL A 337 -11.00 -3.64 -7.27
CA VAL A 337 -10.37 -4.95 -7.50
C VAL A 337 -10.35 -5.76 -6.21
N ALA A 338 -10.11 -5.11 -5.06
CA ALA A 338 -10.13 -5.77 -3.76
C ALA A 338 -11.50 -6.36 -3.40
N MET A 339 -12.60 -5.71 -3.79
CA MET A 339 -13.95 -6.26 -3.61
C MET A 339 -14.23 -7.48 -4.50
N GLU A 340 -13.62 -7.57 -5.67
CA GLU A 340 -13.75 -8.71 -6.57
C GLU A 340 -12.83 -9.87 -6.17
N LYS A 341 -11.62 -9.55 -5.72
CA LYS A 341 -10.55 -10.52 -5.43
C LYS A 341 -9.99 -10.37 -4.01
N PRO A 342 -10.82 -10.40 -2.95
CA PRO A 342 -10.34 -10.25 -1.58
C PRO A 342 -9.32 -11.32 -1.17
N ILE A 343 -9.31 -12.48 -1.83
CA ILE A 343 -8.32 -13.55 -1.59
C ILE A 343 -6.87 -13.06 -1.80
N GLU A 344 -6.66 -12.06 -2.65
CA GLU A 344 -5.35 -11.47 -2.93
C GLU A 344 -4.80 -10.67 -1.73
N THR A 345 -5.62 -10.38 -0.72
CA THR A 345 -5.20 -9.66 0.51
C THR A 345 -4.74 -10.59 1.63
N ILE A 346 -4.80 -11.92 1.44
CA ILE A 346 -4.26 -12.87 2.42
C ILE A 346 -2.76 -12.63 2.57
N MET A 347 -2.28 -12.61 3.81
CA MET A 347 -0.92 -12.25 4.20
C MET A 347 -0.50 -10.78 3.92
N SER A 348 -1.44 -9.88 3.61
CA SER A 348 -1.11 -8.47 3.33
C SER A 348 -0.40 -7.76 4.49
N GLY A 349 -0.88 -7.94 5.73
CA GLY A 349 -0.29 -7.34 6.94
C GLY A 349 1.19 -7.73 7.13
N PRO A 350 1.50 -9.03 7.31
CA PRO A 350 2.88 -9.50 7.44
C PRO A 350 3.79 -9.07 6.26
N THR A 351 3.24 -9.03 5.05
CA THR A 351 3.99 -8.58 3.87
C THR A 351 4.28 -7.08 3.92
N ALA A 352 3.33 -6.26 4.38
CA ALA A 352 3.53 -4.84 4.63
C ALA A 352 4.61 -4.61 5.69
N SER A 353 4.61 -5.38 6.79
CA SER A 353 5.65 -5.35 7.83
C SER A 353 7.03 -5.66 7.26
N MET A 354 7.15 -6.65 6.37
CA MET A 354 8.41 -6.98 5.69
C MET A 354 8.92 -5.84 4.81
N ILE A 355 8.03 -5.20 4.03
CA ILE A 355 8.38 -4.05 3.18
C ILE A 355 8.81 -2.86 4.04
N GLY A 356 8.08 -2.57 5.11
CA GLY A 356 8.42 -1.55 6.08
C GLY A 356 9.79 -1.80 6.73
N ALA A 357 10.08 -3.06 7.10
CA ALA A 357 11.36 -3.44 7.70
C ALA A 357 12.54 -3.19 6.74
N VAL A 358 12.41 -3.51 5.45
CA VAL A 358 13.44 -3.16 4.45
C VAL A 358 13.66 -1.65 4.44
N ARG A 359 12.57 -0.87 4.45
CA ARG A 359 12.67 0.58 4.33
C ARG A 359 13.30 1.26 5.54
N MET A 360 12.97 0.78 6.74
CA MET A 360 13.49 1.33 8.00
C MET A 360 14.93 0.92 8.29
N THR A 361 15.32 -0.30 7.93
CA THR A 361 16.64 -0.85 8.30
C THR A 361 17.67 -0.77 7.17
N GLY A 362 17.22 -0.64 5.92
CA GLY A 362 18.07 -0.77 4.73
C GLY A 362 18.55 -2.21 4.47
N LEU A 363 18.19 -3.19 5.31
CA LEU A 363 18.62 -4.57 5.16
C LEU A 363 17.89 -5.26 4.02
N LYS A 364 18.65 -5.68 3.00
CA LYS A 364 18.10 -6.37 1.82
C LYS A 364 17.95 -7.88 2.02
N ASN A 365 18.66 -8.47 2.96
CA ASN A 365 18.62 -9.90 3.25
C ASN A 365 18.45 -10.07 4.75
N ALA A 366 17.28 -10.53 5.18
CA ALA A 366 16.94 -10.63 6.60
C ALA A 366 15.81 -11.64 6.83
N VAL A 367 15.70 -12.11 8.07
CA VAL A 367 14.49 -12.75 8.57
C VAL A 367 13.70 -11.68 9.32
N VAL A 368 12.43 -11.50 8.93
CA VAL A 368 11.52 -10.58 9.59
C VAL A 368 10.58 -11.41 10.45
N MET A 369 10.48 -11.05 11.73
CA MET A 369 9.58 -11.68 12.69
C MET A 369 8.61 -10.62 13.19
N ASP A 370 7.36 -10.72 12.77
CA ASP A 370 6.27 -9.83 13.19
C ASP A 370 5.41 -10.55 14.23
N MET A 371 5.52 -10.13 15.49
CA MET A 371 4.77 -10.72 16.59
C MET A 371 3.62 -9.82 17.01
N GLY A 372 2.40 -10.31 16.78
CA GLY A 372 1.17 -9.70 17.29
C GLY A 372 0.73 -10.26 18.64
N GLY A 373 -0.52 -9.98 19.01
CA GLY A 373 -1.13 -10.55 20.22
C GLY A 373 -1.36 -12.06 20.13
N THR A 374 -1.65 -12.60 18.95
CA THR A 374 -2.02 -14.02 18.78
C THR A 374 -1.01 -14.86 18.04
N THR A 375 -0.29 -14.26 17.12
CA THR A 375 0.50 -14.95 16.10
C THR A 375 1.84 -14.26 15.94
N THR A 376 2.81 -15.04 15.49
CA THR A 376 4.10 -14.57 15.03
C THR A 376 4.26 -14.97 13.58
N ASP A 377 4.37 -14.00 12.70
CA ASP A 377 4.57 -14.18 11.27
C ASP A 377 6.06 -14.03 10.93
N ILE A 378 6.64 -15.07 10.33
CA ILE A 378 8.06 -15.15 10.03
C ILE A 378 8.24 -15.19 8.52
N GLY A 379 8.84 -14.13 7.96
CA GLY A 379 9.10 -13.97 6.54
C GLY A 379 10.59 -13.84 6.23
N ILE A 380 10.97 -14.23 5.01
CA ILE A 380 12.36 -14.10 4.53
C ILE A 380 12.43 -13.02 3.46
N LEU A 381 13.31 -12.05 3.67
CA LEU A 381 13.69 -11.04 2.69
C LEU A 381 14.91 -11.51 1.90
N ARG A 382 14.83 -11.41 0.58
CA ARG A 382 15.95 -11.63 -0.35
C ARG A 382 16.01 -10.46 -1.32
N ASN A 383 17.19 -9.86 -1.45
CA ASN A 383 17.42 -8.72 -2.36
C ASN A 383 16.41 -7.55 -2.17
N GLY A 384 16.01 -7.29 -0.92
CA GLY A 384 15.08 -6.22 -0.55
C GLY A 384 13.62 -6.54 -0.87
N ARG A 385 13.28 -7.80 -1.17
CA ARG A 385 11.92 -8.21 -1.50
C ARG A 385 11.49 -9.42 -0.67
N PRO A 386 10.21 -9.52 -0.27
CA PRO A 386 9.66 -10.75 0.28
C PRO A 386 9.82 -11.91 -0.71
N ALA A 387 10.29 -13.06 -0.24
CA ALA A 387 10.29 -14.26 -1.07
C ALA A 387 8.85 -14.70 -1.36
N LEU A 388 8.47 -14.86 -2.63
CA LEU A 388 7.11 -15.23 -3.01
C LEU A 388 6.91 -16.75 -3.14
N ALA A 389 5.66 -17.20 -3.07
CA ALA A 389 5.23 -18.56 -3.35
C ALA A 389 4.62 -18.64 -4.77
N PRO A 390 5.42 -18.85 -5.83
CA PRO A 390 4.94 -18.75 -7.20
C PRO A 390 3.92 -19.83 -7.56
N GLU A 391 3.98 -21.01 -6.94
CA GLU A 391 2.99 -22.10 -7.13
C GLU A 391 1.70 -21.88 -6.34
N GLY A 392 1.60 -20.77 -5.61
CA GLY A 392 0.51 -20.48 -4.68
C GLY A 392 0.81 -20.97 -3.26
N MET A 393 -0.02 -20.55 -2.31
CA MET A 393 0.17 -20.83 -0.89
C MET A 393 -0.89 -21.81 -0.35
N THR A 394 -0.54 -22.48 0.75
CA THR A 394 -1.49 -23.26 1.54
C THR A 394 -2.07 -22.39 2.65
N VAL A 395 -3.39 -22.26 2.69
CA VAL A 395 -4.12 -21.54 3.75
C VAL A 395 -5.14 -22.49 4.36
N ALA A 396 -5.20 -22.57 5.69
CA ALA A 396 -6.13 -23.48 6.40
C ALA A 396 -6.09 -24.94 5.89
N GLY A 397 -4.88 -25.44 5.58
CA GLY A 397 -4.67 -26.81 5.07
C GLY A 397 -5.03 -27.03 3.60
N LYS A 398 -5.48 -26.01 2.87
CA LYS A 398 -5.89 -26.10 1.46
C LYS A 398 -4.92 -25.32 0.57
N LYS A 399 -4.49 -25.93 -0.54
CA LYS A 399 -3.70 -25.25 -1.57
C LYS A 399 -4.58 -24.20 -2.28
N THR A 400 -3.97 -23.08 -2.63
CA THR A 400 -4.58 -21.99 -3.39
C THR A 400 -3.63 -21.56 -4.51
N HIS A 401 -4.13 -20.82 -5.51
CA HIS A 401 -3.30 -20.19 -6.54
C HIS A 401 -2.85 -18.76 -6.20
N VAL A 402 -3.14 -18.29 -4.98
CA VAL A 402 -2.84 -16.93 -4.53
C VAL A 402 -1.34 -16.71 -4.50
N LEU A 403 -0.87 -15.70 -5.22
CA LEU A 403 0.53 -15.27 -5.15
C LEU A 403 0.71 -14.44 -3.88
N ALA A 404 1.45 -14.98 -2.92
CA ALA A 404 1.73 -14.30 -1.65
C ALA A 404 3.17 -14.52 -1.20
N ALA A 405 3.62 -13.69 -0.26
CA ALA A 405 4.88 -13.87 0.44
C ALA A 405 4.90 -15.22 1.17
N ARG A 406 6.03 -15.91 1.09
CA ARG A 406 6.32 -17.12 1.84
C ARG A 406 6.55 -16.75 3.29
N ILE A 407 5.49 -16.91 4.07
CA ILE A 407 5.47 -16.59 5.49
C ILE A 407 5.08 -17.85 6.26
N SER A 408 5.79 -18.08 7.35
CA SER A 408 5.51 -19.13 8.32
C SER A 408 4.86 -18.49 9.54
N THR A 409 3.62 -18.86 9.84
CA THR A 409 2.89 -18.33 10.99
C THR A 409 2.96 -19.32 12.15
N ALA A 410 3.42 -18.86 13.31
CA ALA A 410 3.31 -19.58 14.57
C ALA A 410 2.12 -19.02 15.37
N GLY A 411 1.29 -19.89 15.93
CA GLY A 411 0.16 -19.53 16.81
C GLY A 411 0.58 -19.09 18.21
N ILE A 412 1.63 -18.27 18.30
CA ILE A 412 2.21 -17.73 19.53
C ILE A 412 2.31 -16.23 19.36
N GLY A 413 1.78 -15.47 20.32
CA GLY A 413 1.89 -14.02 20.39
C GLY A 413 1.87 -13.52 21.83
N GLY A 414 1.72 -12.20 22.01
CA GLY A 414 1.75 -11.56 23.33
C GLY A 414 0.62 -11.98 24.29
N ASP A 415 -0.51 -12.46 23.76
CA ASP A 415 -1.71 -12.86 24.50
C ASP A 415 -1.82 -14.39 24.66
N SER A 416 -0.81 -15.15 24.22
CA SER A 416 -0.85 -16.62 24.29
C SER A 416 -0.88 -17.12 25.73
N ARG A 417 -1.87 -17.96 26.07
CA ARG A 417 -2.02 -18.51 27.41
C ARG A 417 -0.84 -19.42 27.76
N ILE A 418 -0.23 -19.15 28.89
CA ILE A 418 0.79 -20.00 29.50
C ILE A 418 0.10 -21.04 30.39
N MET A 419 0.42 -22.32 30.21
CA MET A 419 0.01 -23.41 31.09
C MET A 419 1.22 -24.12 31.65
N VAL A 420 1.16 -24.51 32.92
CA VAL A 420 2.15 -25.41 33.52
C VAL A 420 1.52 -26.78 33.68
N ASN A 421 2.04 -27.79 32.98
CA ASN A 421 1.59 -29.17 33.07
C ASN A 421 2.73 -30.06 33.54
N GLY A 422 2.65 -30.60 34.77
CA GLY A 422 3.71 -31.43 35.35
C GLY A 422 5.08 -30.73 35.42
N GLY A 423 5.10 -29.43 35.75
CA GLY A 423 6.31 -28.60 35.80
C GLY A 423 6.83 -28.10 34.45
N LYS A 424 6.21 -28.50 33.32
CA LYS A 424 6.56 -28.00 31.99
C LYS A 424 5.68 -26.83 31.57
N ILE A 425 6.32 -25.76 31.13
CA ILE A 425 5.65 -24.60 30.54
C ILE A 425 5.22 -24.95 29.11
N VAL A 426 3.93 -24.75 28.83
CA VAL A 426 3.31 -24.98 27.51
C VAL A 426 2.56 -23.72 27.12
N LEU A 427 2.88 -23.18 25.94
CA LEU A 427 2.12 -22.09 25.34
C LEU A 427 0.93 -22.68 24.57
N LYS A 428 -0.25 -22.12 24.79
CA LYS A 428 -1.47 -22.46 24.06
C LYS A 428 -1.80 -21.36 23.05
N SER A 429 -2.46 -21.76 21.97
CA SER A 429 -3.04 -20.83 20.98
C SER A 429 -4.29 -20.10 21.50
N THR A 430 -4.82 -20.48 22.68
CA THR A 430 -5.91 -19.75 23.34
C THR A 430 -5.41 -18.45 23.95
N ARG A 431 -6.21 -17.40 23.85
CA ARG A 431 -5.87 -16.06 24.37
C ARG A 431 -6.09 -15.98 25.87
N ALA A 432 -5.21 -15.30 26.57
CA ALA A 432 -5.40 -14.80 27.93
C ALA A 432 -5.36 -13.27 27.90
N ILE A 433 -6.21 -12.61 28.70
CA ILE A 433 -6.13 -11.16 28.87
C ILE A 433 -4.85 -10.86 29.65
N PRO A 434 -3.92 -10.03 29.13
CA PRO A 434 -2.74 -9.65 29.88
C PRO A 434 -3.13 -9.03 31.23
N LEU A 435 -2.42 -9.39 32.31
CA LEU A 435 -2.80 -8.98 33.67
C LEU A 435 -2.84 -7.45 33.83
N CYS A 436 -1.96 -6.72 33.15
CA CYS A 436 -1.97 -5.26 33.12
C CYS A 436 -3.25 -4.69 32.47
N VAL A 437 -3.75 -5.32 31.41
CA VAL A 437 -5.00 -4.93 30.74
C VAL A 437 -6.20 -5.26 31.65
N ALA A 438 -6.20 -6.45 32.28
CA ALA A 438 -7.24 -6.84 33.22
C ALA A 438 -7.31 -5.85 34.41
N ALA A 439 -6.16 -5.48 34.99
CA ALA A 439 -6.07 -4.50 36.07
C ALA A 439 -6.56 -3.11 35.65
N SER A 440 -6.24 -2.67 34.43
CA SER A 440 -6.73 -1.37 33.92
C SER A 440 -8.25 -1.36 33.70
N ARG A 441 -8.84 -2.49 33.32
CA ARG A 441 -10.28 -2.60 33.02
C ARG A 441 -11.12 -2.89 34.26
N TRP A 442 -10.58 -3.67 35.19
CA TRP A 442 -11.19 -4.04 36.45
C TRP A 442 -10.20 -3.74 37.58
N PRO A 443 -10.20 -2.51 38.10
CA PRO A 443 -9.27 -2.10 39.16
C PRO A 443 -9.33 -3.01 40.40
N SER A 444 -10.47 -3.66 40.66
CA SER A 444 -10.64 -4.65 41.74
C SER A 444 -9.71 -5.87 41.65
N VAL A 445 -9.15 -6.15 40.47
CA VAL A 445 -8.21 -7.27 40.26
C VAL A 445 -6.80 -6.93 40.78
N VAL A 446 -6.47 -5.64 40.92
CA VAL A 446 -5.13 -5.18 41.34
C VAL A 446 -4.75 -5.76 42.71
N ASP A 447 -5.67 -5.73 43.67
CA ASP A 447 -5.41 -6.23 45.03
C ASP A 447 -5.08 -7.74 45.04
N SER A 448 -5.82 -8.53 44.25
CA SER A 448 -5.56 -9.96 44.09
C SER A 448 -4.23 -10.25 43.39
N LEU A 449 -3.80 -9.38 42.45
CA LEU A 449 -2.49 -9.53 41.79
C LEU A 449 -1.33 -9.16 42.73
N MET A 450 -1.51 -8.12 43.54
CA MET A 450 -0.53 -7.71 44.55
C MET A 450 -0.33 -8.78 45.61
N SER A 451 -1.40 -9.44 46.07
CA SER A 451 -1.29 -10.54 47.03
C SER A 451 -0.55 -11.75 46.47
N LEU A 452 -0.71 -12.07 45.18
CA LEU A 452 0.03 -13.16 44.52
C LEU A 452 1.53 -12.87 44.41
N GLY A 453 1.93 -11.60 44.28
CA GLY A 453 3.35 -11.21 44.24
C GLY A 453 4.02 -11.17 45.62
N ALA A 454 3.25 -11.08 46.70
CA ALA A 454 3.76 -11.06 48.07
C ALA A 454 4.27 -12.44 48.53
N ASP A 455 3.71 -13.54 48.00
CA ASP A 455 4.12 -14.92 48.29
C ASP A 455 5.36 -15.38 47.46
N VAL A 456 5.91 -14.53 46.58
CA VAL A 456 6.99 -14.87 45.63
C VAL A 456 8.33 -14.20 46.00
N ARG A 457 8.46 -13.63 47.20
CA ARG A 457 9.73 -13.05 47.70
C ARG A 457 10.45 -13.94 48.70
#